data_AF-A0A7H9AZ56-F1
#
_entry.id   AF-A0A7H9AZ56-F1
#
_cell.length_a   1.000
_cell.length_b   1.000
_cell.length_c   1.000
_cell.angle_alpha   90.00
_cell.angle_beta   90.00
_cell.angle_gamma   90.00
#
_symmetry.space_group_name_H-M   'P 1'
#
loop_
_entity.id
_entity.type
_entity.pdbx_description
1 polymer ?
#
loop_
_entity_poly.entity_id
_entity_poly.type
_entity_poly.pdbx_seq_one_letter_code
_entity_poly.pdbx_strand_id
1 'polypeptide(L)'
;MRYTKQTKAHPRHMSTDKITLRTPDVLLDPNLEFSTEEPPIRELVLTRKRCIDSSIVDSFLKLLRNGSDDILRQKLSSYSQAQDNGRANSSKKTSCEQYLKKELYPNWQTRDQIISFCEGQSEQLKHELDAGTSKSIRSNVIPEIDPRLDPYSARRIIYDREAAYKDWKRLNSWIENNKKVESILRNSSAKTLKQNCDQNADYMAQFFSFINKTT
;
A
#
# COMPACT_ATOMS: atom_id res chain seq x y z
N MET A 1 30.45 6.64 -31.23
CA MET A 1 29.27 6.01 -30.59
C MET A 1 29.73 5.20 -29.38
N ARG A 2 29.55 5.72 -28.16
CA ARG A 2 29.83 4.99 -26.91
C ARG A 2 28.50 4.75 -26.22
N TYR A 3 28.05 3.50 -26.20
CA TYR A 3 26.88 3.07 -25.43
C TYR A 3 27.27 2.96 -23.95
N THR A 4 26.82 3.91 -23.13
CA THR A 4 26.88 3.82 -21.67
C THR A 4 25.74 2.94 -21.18
N LYS A 5 26.07 1.79 -20.57
CA LYS A 5 25.11 0.95 -19.87
C LYS A 5 24.67 1.66 -18.59
N GLN A 6 23.40 2.05 -18.52
CA GLN A 6 22.77 2.47 -17.27
C GLN A 6 22.63 1.26 -16.34
N THR A 7 23.40 1.26 -15.26
CA THR A 7 23.24 0.35 -14.13
C THR A 7 21.97 0.71 -13.39
N LYS A 8 20.96 -0.17 -13.45
CA LYS A 8 19.76 -0.09 -12.61
C LYS A 8 20.16 -0.14 -11.14
N ALA A 9 19.80 0.89 -10.38
CA ALA A 9 19.89 0.88 -8.94
C ALA A 9 18.96 -0.21 -8.37
N HIS A 10 19.55 -1.12 -7.61
CA HIS A 10 18.84 -2.14 -6.84
C HIS A 10 18.22 -1.45 -5.61
N PRO A 11 16.90 -1.60 -5.33
CA PRO A 11 16.32 -0.99 -4.15
C PRO A 11 16.92 -1.59 -2.88
N ARG A 12 17.21 -0.71 -1.91
CA ARG A 12 17.75 -1.04 -0.59
C ARG A 12 16.85 -2.05 0.13
N HIS A 13 17.45 -3.14 0.58
CA HIS A 13 16.86 -4.13 1.48
C HIS A 13 16.38 -3.42 2.77
N MET A 14 15.07 -3.16 2.91
CA MET A 14 14.51 -2.69 4.18
C MET A 14 14.48 -3.86 5.16
N SER A 15 15.55 -3.96 5.95
CA SER A 15 15.79 -4.96 6.99
C SER A 15 14.96 -4.67 8.26
N THR A 16 13.64 -4.67 8.14
CA THR A 16 12.75 -4.66 9.32
C THR A 16 11.59 -5.61 9.05
N ASP A 17 11.50 -6.70 9.80
CA ASP A 17 10.42 -7.71 9.66
C ASP A 17 9.06 -7.23 10.17
N LYS A 18 9.03 -6.04 10.76
CA LYS A 18 7.86 -5.43 11.39
C LYS A 18 7.91 -3.92 11.23
N ILE A 19 6.78 -3.33 10.88
CA ILE A 19 6.55 -1.88 11.00
C ILE A 19 5.26 -1.63 11.78
N THR A 20 5.24 -0.53 12.51
CA THR A 20 4.05 -0.06 13.22
C THR A 20 3.61 1.24 12.58
N LEU A 21 2.35 1.29 12.17
CA LEU A 21 1.73 2.45 11.56
C LEU A 21 0.57 2.91 12.42
N ARG A 22 0.46 4.22 12.60
CA ARG A 22 -0.66 4.83 13.32
C ARG A 22 -1.54 5.59 12.36
N THR A 23 -2.85 5.49 12.55
CA THR A 23 -3.80 6.35 11.83
C THR A 23 -3.59 7.79 12.28
N PRO A 24 -3.59 8.77 11.36
CA PRO A 24 -3.76 10.17 11.75
C PRO A 24 -5.04 10.34 12.58
N ASP A 25 -4.94 10.95 13.77
CA ASP A 25 -6.07 11.12 14.70
C ASP A 25 -7.26 11.86 14.06
N VAL A 26 -7.01 12.63 13.00
CA VAL A 26 -7.98 13.46 12.27
C VAL A 26 -8.96 12.66 11.38
N LEU A 27 -8.74 11.34 11.25
CA LEU A 27 -9.61 10.43 10.48
C LEU A 27 -10.72 9.79 11.31
N LEU A 28 -10.67 9.92 12.64
CA LEU A 28 -11.71 9.46 13.54
C LEU A 28 -12.56 10.68 13.92
N ASP A 29 -13.80 10.76 13.44
CA ASP A 29 -14.72 11.78 13.93
C ASP A 29 -14.99 11.49 15.41
N PRO A 30 -14.59 12.39 16.34
CA PRO A 30 -14.81 12.17 17.77
C PRO A 30 -16.31 12.14 18.13
N ASN A 31 -17.20 12.54 17.22
CA ASN A 31 -18.66 12.60 17.46
C ASN A 31 -19.43 11.41 16.87
N LEU A 32 -18.78 10.47 16.17
CA LEU A 32 -19.41 9.21 15.79
C LEU A 32 -19.23 8.17 16.92
N GLU A 33 -20.18 8.16 17.86
CA GLU A 33 -20.38 7.02 18.76
C GLU A 33 -20.94 5.83 17.97
N PHE A 34 -20.05 4.95 17.50
CA PHE A 34 -20.48 3.64 17.00
C PHE A 34 -20.70 2.71 18.19
N SER A 35 -21.96 2.33 18.44
CA SER A 35 -22.31 1.21 19.30
C SER A 35 -21.89 -0.11 18.63
N THR A 36 -20.60 -0.42 18.61
CA THR A 36 -20.10 -1.75 18.23
C THR A 36 -18.87 -2.12 19.03
N GLU A 37 -18.85 -3.34 19.54
CA GLU A 37 -17.95 -3.93 20.53
C GLU A 37 -16.45 -4.03 20.14
N GLU A 38 -16.02 -3.44 19.01
CA GLU A 38 -14.63 -3.49 18.56
C GLU A 38 -13.94 -2.12 18.64
N PRO A 39 -12.80 -2.01 19.34
CA PRO A 39 -12.09 -0.74 19.46
C PRO A 39 -11.56 -0.28 18.09
N PRO A 40 -11.59 1.03 17.80
CA PRO A 40 -11.09 1.55 16.53
C PRO A 40 -9.61 1.19 16.35
N ILE A 41 -9.26 0.58 15.21
CA ILE A 41 -7.88 0.21 14.87
C ILE A 41 -7.07 1.50 14.64
N ARG A 42 -6.51 2.05 15.71
CA ARG A 42 -5.65 3.24 15.69
C ARG A 42 -4.21 2.92 15.29
N GLU A 43 -3.81 1.67 15.48
CA GLU A 43 -2.46 1.20 15.23
C GLU A 43 -2.51 -0.12 14.46
N LEU A 44 -1.79 -0.16 13.33
CA LEU A 44 -1.59 -1.37 12.54
C LEU A 44 -0.14 -1.81 12.71
N VAL A 45 0.04 -3.01 13.26
CA VAL A 45 1.32 -3.69 13.26
C VAL A 45 1.41 -4.60 12.05
N LEU A 46 2.23 -4.22 11.08
CA LEU A 46 2.49 -5.02 9.90
C LEU A 46 3.63 -5.99 10.15
N THR A 47 3.41 -7.22 9.70
CA THR A 47 4.37 -8.33 9.68
C THR A 47 4.12 -9.12 8.41
N ARG A 48 5.07 -9.97 8.00
CA ARG A 48 4.86 -10.88 6.86
C ARG A 48 3.56 -11.68 6.97
N LYS A 49 3.26 -12.22 8.16
CA LYS A 49 2.04 -12.99 8.43
C LYS A 49 0.77 -12.17 8.14
N ARG A 50 0.77 -10.89 8.52
CA ARG A 50 -0.34 -9.95 8.27
C ARG A 50 -0.44 -9.51 6.80
N CYS A 51 0.64 -9.56 6.04
CA CYS A 51 0.56 -9.34 4.59
C CYS A 51 -0.06 -10.56 3.90
N ILE A 52 0.33 -11.78 4.27
CA ILE A 52 -0.23 -13.02 3.71
C ILE A 52 -1.72 -13.18 4.08
N ASP A 53 -2.06 -12.94 5.35
CA ASP A 53 -3.44 -12.81 5.82
C ASP A 53 -3.82 -11.33 5.91
N SER A 54 -4.18 -10.76 4.75
CA SER A 54 -4.42 -9.34 4.55
C SER A 54 -5.71 -8.81 5.17
N SER A 55 -6.55 -9.64 5.80
CA SER A 55 -7.89 -9.26 6.28
C SER A 55 -7.90 -7.97 7.13
N ILE A 56 -7.01 -7.88 8.12
CA ILE A 56 -6.88 -6.68 8.97
C ILE A 56 -6.27 -5.50 8.20
N VAL A 57 -5.34 -5.77 7.29
CA VAL A 57 -4.71 -4.74 6.47
C VAL A 57 -5.74 -4.11 5.53
N ASP A 58 -6.62 -4.93 4.94
CA ASP A 58 -7.73 -4.50 4.09
C ASP A 58 -8.72 -3.62 4.86
N SER A 59 -9.11 -4.03 6.07
CA SER A 59 -9.96 -3.22 6.95
C SER A 59 -9.33 -1.88 7.29
N PHE A 60 -8.02 -1.87 7.59
CA PHE A 60 -7.29 -0.64 7.88
C PHE A 60 -7.17 0.29 6.67
N LEU A 61 -6.82 -0.25 5.50
CA LEU A 61 -6.77 0.52 4.26
C LEU A 61 -8.16 1.09 3.91
N LYS A 62 -9.23 0.32 4.11
CA LYS A 62 -10.60 0.79 3.92
C LYS A 62 -10.92 1.96 4.85
N LEU A 63 -10.58 1.86 6.14
CA LEU A 63 -10.75 2.96 7.09
C LEU A 63 -10.01 4.23 6.62
N LEU A 64 -8.74 4.08 6.21
CA LEU A 64 -7.94 5.21 5.72
C LEU A 64 -8.56 5.87 4.49
N ARG A 65 -9.05 5.08 3.52
CA ARG A 65 -9.67 5.57 2.29
C ARG A 65 -10.99 6.29 2.57
N ASN A 66 -11.83 5.70 3.42
CA ASN A 66 -13.12 6.29 3.81
C ASN A 66 -12.91 7.61 4.57
N GLY A 67 -11.92 7.66 5.46
CA GLY A 67 -11.61 8.86 6.25
C GLY A 67 -10.94 9.99 5.47
N SER A 68 -10.41 9.73 4.27
CA SER A 68 -9.74 10.77 3.47
C SER A 68 -10.40 11.04 2.13
N ASP A 69 -10.53 10.04 1.26
CA ASP A 69 -10.88 10.22 -0.14
C ASP A 69 -12.41 10.31 -0.33
N ASP A 70 -13.18 9.49 0.39
CA ASP A 70 -14.66 9.49 0.28
C ASP A 70 -15.27 10.80 0.82
N ILE A 71 -14.72 11.32 1.91
CA ILE A 71 -15.15 12.57 2.54
C ILE A 71 -14.34 13.79 2.09
N LEU A 72 -13.54 13.67 1.04
CA LEU A 72 -12.62 14.70 0.56
C LEU A 72 -13.32 16.05 0.36
N ARG A 73 -14.47 16.06 -0.30
CA ARG A 73 -15.24 17.29 -0.57
C ARG A 73 -15.74 17.94 0.72
N GLN A 74 -16.22 17.14 1.67
CA GLN A 74 -16.68 17.63 2.97
C GLN A 74 -15.54 18.27 3.75
N LYS A 75 -14.38 17.60 3.82
CA LYS A 75 -13.17 18.11 4.48
C LYS A 75 -12.70 19.43 3.85
N LEU A 76 -12.66 19.53 2.52
CA LEU A 76 -12.28 20.78 1.83
C LEU A 76 -13.22 21.95 2.18
N SER A 77 -14.53 21.70 2.27
CA SER A 77 -15.51 22.70 2.70
C SER A 77 -15.29 23.11 4.15
N SER A 78 -15.06 22.16 5.06
CA SER A 78 -14.79 22.44 6.48
C SER A 78 -13.54 23.29 6.68
N TYR A 79 -12.45 23.00 5.95
CA TYR A 79 -11.23 23.81 5.99
C TYR A 79 -11.43 25.23 5.46
N SER A 80 -12.32 25.40 4.49
CA SER A 80 -12.69 26.72 3.98
C SER A 80 -13.49 27.50 5.02
N GLN A 81 -14.51 26.88 5.61
CA GLN A 81 -15.39 27.51 6.61
C GLN A 81 -14.70 27.82 7.95
N ALA A 82 -13.79 26.95 8.42
CA ALA A 82 -13.08 27.16 9.68
C ALA A 82 -12.19 28.41 9.67
N GLN A 83 -11.72 28.84 8.50
CA GLN A 83 -10.91 30.05 8.34
C GLN A 83 -11.77 31.32 8.23
N ASP A 84 -13.05 31.20 7.85
CA ASP A 84 -13.98 32.34 7.72
C ASP A 84 -14.56 32.83 9.06
N ASN A 85 -14.44 32.03 10.14
CA ASN A 85 -14.99 32.33 11.47
C ASN A 85 -14.19 33.38 12.29
N GLY A 86 -13.73 34.46 11.65
CA GLY A 86 -13.38 35.72 12.33
C GLY A 86 -11.90 36.13 12.38
N ARG A 87 -10.97 35.37 11.78
CA ARG A 87 -9.57 35.83 11.63
C ARG A 87 -9.02 35.51 10.25
N ALA A 88 -8.96 36.59 9.45
CA ALA A 88 -8.19 36.79 8.23
C ALA A 88 -8.60 35.99 6.99
N ASN A 89 -8.84 36.74 5.92
CA ASN A 89 -8.82 36.43 4.48
C ASN A 89 -7.84 35.33 4.05
N SER A 90 -8.00 34.09 4.50
CA SER A 90 -7.24 32.98 3.98
C SER A 90 -7.82 32.65 2.61
N SER A 91 -7.01 32.74 1.56
CA SER A 91 -7.47 32.34 0.24
C SER A 91 -7.83 30.85 0.25
N LYS A 92 -8.86 30.47 -0.51
CA LYS A 92 -9.24 29.06 -0.74
C LYS A 92 -8.04 28.15 -1.02
N LYS A 93 -7.03 28.68 -1.71
CA LYS A 93 -5.74 28.04 -1.97
C LYS A 93 -4.98 27.66 -0.69
N THR A 94 -4.92 28.57 0.28
CA THR A 94 -4.25 28.34 1.58
C THR A 94 -4.93 27.23 2.37
N SER A 95 -6.27 27.24 2.44
CA SER A 95 -7.05 26.18 3.11
C SER A 95 -6.83 24.81 2.47
N CYS A 96 -6.82 24.76 1.14
CA CYS A 96 -6.50 23.54 0.40
C CYS A 96 -5.07 23.04 0.68
N GLU A 97 -4.06 23.91 0.63
CA GLU A 97 -2.67 23.52 0.93
C GLU A 97 -2.51 23.00 2.36
N GLN A 98 -3.22 23.58 3.32
CA GLN A 98 -3.21 23.11 4.71
C GLN A 98 -3.82 21.72 4.83
N TYR A 99 -5.00 21.49 4.25
CA TYR A 99 -5.65 20.18 4.26
C TYR A 99 -4.77 19.11 3.61
N LEU A 100 -4.17 19.43 2.46
CA LEU A 100 -3.30 18.50 1.73
C LEU A 100 -2.10 18.06 2.58
N LYS A 101 -1.39 19.02 3.17
CA LYS A 101 -0.17 18.75 3.96
C LYS A 101 -0.46 18.09 5.30
N LYS A 102 -1.60 18.40 5.94
CA LYS A 102 -1.93 17.91 7.28
C LYS A 102 -2.68 16.58 7.29
N GLU A 103 -3.53 16.32 6.28
CA GLU A 103 -4.41 15.15 6.27
C GLU A 103 -4.20 14.26 5.05
N LEU A 104 -4.40 14.80 3.84
CA LEU A 104 -4.50 13.94 2.65
C LEU A 104 -3.16 13.26 2.30
N TYR A 105 -2.07 14.04 2.20
CA TYR A 105 -0.76 13.50 1.83
C TYR A 105 -0.17 12.56 2.89
N PRO A 106 -0.24 12.85 4.20
CA PRO A 106 0.15 11.88 5.23
C PRO A 106 -0.65 10.56 5.15
N ASN A 107 -1.96 10.63 4.87
CA ASN A 107 -2.78 9.43 4.71
C ASN A 107 -2.34 8.61 3.48
N TRP A 108 -2.18 9.25 2.31
CA TRP A 108 -1.68 8.59 1.11
C TRP A 108 -0.30 7.96 1.30
N GLN A 109 0.61 8.66 2.01
CA GLN A 109 1.93 8.13 2.35
C GLN A 109 1.82 6.90 3.24
N THR A 110 0.94 6.91 4.24
CA THR A 110 0.71 5.75 5.12
C THR A 110 0.23 4.55 4.32
N ARG A 111 -0.68 4.75 3.35
CA ARG A 111 -1.16 3.67 2.48
C ARG A 111 -0.05 3.13 1.57
N ASP A 112 0.79 4.00 1.01
CA ASP A 112 1.97 3.57 0.24
C ASP A 112 2.93 2.75 1.09
N GLN A 113 3.22 3.18 2.33
CA GLN A 113 4.09 2.43 3.23
C GLN A 113 3.57 1.02 3.52
N ILE A 114 2.26 0.86 3.71
CA ILE A 114 1.63 -0.46 3.91
C ILE A 114 1.87 -1.36 2.70
N ILE A 115 1.54 -0.86 1.51
CA ILE A 115 1.60 -1.63 0.27
C ILE A 115 3.05 -1.96 -0.07
N SER A 116 3.97 -1.00 0.03
CA SER A 116 5.41 -1.18 -0.21
C SER A 116 6.06 -2.13 0.79
N PHE A 117 5.66 -2.11 2.05
CA PHE A 117 6.14 -3.08 3.03
C PHE A 117 5.73 -4.51 2.64
N CYS A 118 4.46 -4.72 2.31
CA CYS A 118 3.99 -6.04 1.88
C CYS A 118 4.59 -6.47 0.54
N GLU A 119 4.90 -5.53 -0.36
CA GLU A 119 5.68 -5.79 -1.57
C GLU A 119 7.08 -6.32 -1.26
N GLY A 120 7.84 -5.65 -0.38
CA GLY A 120 9.16 -6.13 0.04
C GLY A 120 9.11 -7.52 0.68
N GLN A 121 8.08 -7.78 1.51
CA GLN A 121 7.86 -9.11 2.09
C GLN A 121 7.50 -10.18 1.03
N SER A 122 6.76 -9.80 -0.01
CA SER A 122 6.43 -10.69 -1.15
C SER A 122 7.68 -11.05 -1.96
N GLU A 123 8.54 -10.07 -2.23
CA GLU A 123 9.81 -10.29 -2.94
C GLU A 123 10.74 -11.20 -2.14
N GLN A 124 10.85 -10.98 -0.82
CA GLN A 124 11.64 -11.83 0.07
C GLN A 124 11.09 -13.26 0.12
N LEU A 125 9.78 -13.43 0.26
CA LEU A 125 9.12 -14.74 0.24
C LEU A 125 9.40 -15.47 -1.09
N LYS A 126 9.34 -14.76 -2.21
CA LYS A 126 9.67 -15.34 -3.52
C LYS A 126 11.11 -15.83 -3.58
N HIS A 127 12.06 -15.01 -3.13
CA HIS A 127 13.47 -15.36 -3.11
C HIS A 127 13.75 -16.60 -2.23
N GLU A 128 13.10 -16.70 -1.07
CA GLU A 128 13.15 -17.87 -0.18
C GLU A 128 12.62 -19.14 -0.87
N LEU A 129 11.48 -19.05 -1.56
CA LEU A 129 10.87 -20.17 -2.31
C LEU A 129 11.74 -20.62 -3.50
N ASP A 130 12.29 -19.67 -4.26
CA ASP A 130 13.15 -19.95 -5.41
C ASP A 130 14.48 -20.60 -4.97
N ALA A 131 15.05 -20.15 -3.84
CA ALA A 131 16.24 -20.74 -3.24
C ALA A 131 15.96 -22.15 -2.69
N GLY A 132 14.82 -22.36 -2.04
CA GLY A 132 14.39 -23.67 -1.54
C GLY A 132 14.16 -24.67 -2.67
N THR A 133 13.50 -24.25 -3.75
CA THR A 133 13.29 -25.06 -4.96
C THR A 133 14.63 -25.42 -5.61
N SER A 134 15.55 -24.44 -5.73
CA SER A 134 16.88 -24.67 -6.29
C SER A 134 17.72 -25.63 -5.45
N LYS A 135 17.62 -25.56 -4.12
CA LYS A 135 18.27 -26.51 -3.21
C LYS A 135 17.68 -27.91 -3.33
N SER A 136 16.35 -28.04 -3.35
CA SER A 136 15.66 -29.32 -3.54
C SER A 136 16.05 -30.01 -4.85
N ILE A 137 16.16 -29.25 -5.96
CA ILE A 137 16.64 -29.77 -7.25
C ILE A 137 18.10 -30.22 -7.19
N ARG A 138 18.95 -29.58 -6.38
CA ARG A 138 20.37 -29.93 -6.23
C ARG A 138 20.63 -31.05 -5.22
N SER A 139 19.83 -31.15 -4.17
CA SER A 139 19.99 -32.14 -3.09
C SER A 139 19.26 -33.45 -3.37
N ASN A 140 18.14 -33.37 -4.10
CA ASN A 140 17.48 -34.56 -4.61
C ASN A 140 18.09 -34.86 -5.97
N VAL A 141 18.86 -35.95 -6.03
CA VAL A 141 18.65 -36.94 -7.08
C VAL A 141 17.14 -37.21 -7.06
N ILE A 142 16.34 -36.42 -7.77
CA ILE A 142 14.98 -36.81 -8.12
C ILE A 142 15.25 -38.12 -8.86
N PRO A 143 14.93 -39.30 -8.30
CA PRO A 143 15.10 -40.51 -9.08
C PRO A 143 14.30 -40.21 -10.33
N GLU A 144 14.92 -40.34 -11.50
CA GLU A 144 14.21 -40.22 -12.75
C GLU A 144 13.23 -41.39 -12.76
N ILE A 145 12.07 -41.20 -12.11
CA ILE A 145 11.05 -42.23 -11.94
C ILE A 145 10.50 -42.39 -13.34
N ASP A 146 10.78 -43.55 -13.94
CA ASP A 146 10.24 -43.90 -15.24
C ASP A 146 8.73 -43.63 -15.24
N PRO A 147 8.20 -42.81 -16.15
CA PRO A 147 6.77 -42.55 -16.28
C PRO A 147 5.92 -43.83 -16.41
N ARG A 148 6.53 -44.96 -16.79
CA ARG A 148 5.88 -46.28 -16.83
C ARG A 148 5.70 -46.90 -15.44
N LEU A 149 6.52 -46.52 -14.46
CA LEU A 149 6.46 -46.97 -13.06
C LEU A 149 5.50 -46.13 -12.22
N ASP A 150 5.46 -44.80 -12.43
CA ASP A 150 4.47 -43.91 -11.81
C ASP A 150 4.04 -42.77 -12.75
N PRO A 151 2.93 -42.91 -13.50
CA PRO A 151 2.42 -41.88 -14.40
C PRO A 151 1.88 -40.64 -13.66
N TYR A 152 1.72 -40.67 -12.33
CA TYR A 152 1.24 -39.54 -11.53
C TYR A 152 2.37 -38.75 -10.85
N SER A 153 3.60 -39.24 -10.88
CA SER A 153 4.78 -38.60 -10.27
C SER A 153 5.00 -37.17 -10.78
N ALA A 154 4.98 -36.97 -12.10
CA ALA A 154 5.13 -35.64 -12.71
C ALA A 154 4.02 -34.67 -12.31
N ARG A 155 2.78 -35.17 -12.23
CA ARG A 155 1.61 -34.37 -11.83
C ARG A 155 1.71 -33.95 -10.36
N ARG A 156 2.17 -34.84 -9.48
CA ARG A 156 2.40 -34.55 -8.06
C ARG A 156 3.45 -33.46 -7.85
N ILE A 157 4.59 -33.53 -8.56
CA ILE A 157 5.64 -32.52 -8.49
C ILE A 157 5.12 -31.13 -8.88
N ILE A 158 4.27 -31.05 -9.92
CA ILE A 158 3.63 -29.79 -10.32
C ILE A 158 2.71 -29.29 -9.21
N TYR A 159 1.86 -30.14 -8.63
CA TYR A 159 0.98 -29.74 -7.53
C TYR A 159 1.73 -29.25 -6.30
N ASP A 160 2.80 -29.94 -5.90
CA ASP A 160 3.61 -29.56 -4.74
C ASP A 160 4.30 -28.21 -4.97
N ARG A 161 4.81 -27.98 -6.19
CA ARG A 161 5.35 -26.67 -6.59
C ARG A 161 4.27 -25.59 -6.57
N GLU A 162 3.09 -25.85 -7.13
CA GLU A 162 2.01 -24.87 -7.12
C GLU A 162 1.52 -24.53 -5.70
N ALA A 163 1.45 -25.53 -4.82
CA ALA A 163 1.09 -25.36 -3.42
C ALA A 163 2.13 -24.50 -2.68
N ALA A 164 3.43 -24.71 -2.91
CA ALA A 164 4.49 -23.94 -2.28
C ALA A 164 4.43 -22.43 -2.64
N TYR A 165 4.01 -22.09 -3.86
CA TYR A 165 3.90 -20.70 -4.32
C TYR A 165 2.52 -20.07 -4.07
N LYS A 166 1.57 -20.78 -3.44
CA LYS A 166 0.19 -20.33 -3.24
C LYS A 166 0.12 -19.00 -2.50
N ASP A 167 0.80 -18.88 -1.37
CA ASP A 167 0.76 -17.68 -0.52
C ASP A 167 1.42 -16.49 -1.20
N TRP A 168 2.56 -16.71 -1.87
CA TRP A 168 3.21 -15.69 -2.67
C TRP A 168 2.29 -15.19 -3.80
N LYS A 169 1.65 -16.08 -4.57
CA LYS A 169 0.73 -15.70 -5.66
C LYS A 169 -0.46 -14.88 -5.14
N ARG A 170 -1.03 -15.29 -4.01
CA ARG A 170 -2.13 -14.58 -3.34
C ARG A 170 -1.69 -13.17 -2.92
N LEU A 171 -0.57 -13.07 -2.20
CA LEU A 171 -0.02 -11.81 -1.73
C LEU A 171 0.33 -10.89 -2.91
N ASN A 172 0.98 -11.40 -3.95
CA ASN A 172 1.32 -10.63 -5.14
C ASN A 172 0.08 -10.08 -5.84
N SER A 173 -0.97 -10.90 -6.00
CA SER A 173 -2.24 -10.45 -6.56
C SER A 173 -2.89 -9.35 -5.71
N TRP A 174 -2.81 -9.48 -4.39
CA TRP A 174 -3.31 -8.48 -3.44
C TRP A 174 -2.56 -7.14 -3.56
N ILE A 175 -1.23 -7.16 -3.69
CA ILE A 175 -0.40 -5.97 -3.89
C ILE A 175 -0.78 -5.26 -5.19
N GLU A 176 -0.83 -6.00 -6.30
CA GLU A 176 -1.16 -5.44 -7.62
C GLU A 176 -2.56 -4.82 -7.64
N ASN A 177 -3.52 -5.47 -6.98
CA ASN A 177 -4.87 -4.92 -6.84
C ASN A 177 -4.86 -3.60 -6.04
N ASN A 178 -4.18 -3.58 -4.89
CA ASN A 178 -4.12 -2.37 -4.07
C ASN A 178 -3.39 -1.21 -4.76
N LYS A 179 -2.32 -1.47 -5.53
CA LYS A 179 -1.67 -0.45 -6.37
C LYS A 179 -2.63 0.15 -7.39
N LYS A 180 -3.46 -0.68 -8.04
CA LYS A 180 -4.48 -0.21 -8.99
C LYS A 180 -5.54 0.64 -8.27
N VAL A 181 -6.02 0.21 -7.12
CA VAL A 181 -6.98 0.97 -6.30
C VAL A 181 -6.40 2.33 -5.91
N GLU A 182 -5.17 2.38 -5.41
CA GLU A 182 -4.53 3.66 -5.04
C GLU A 182 -4.35 4.59 -6.24
N SER A 183 -4.01 4.06 -7.42
CA SER A 183 -3.94 4.85 -8.65
C SER A 183 -5.30 5.47 -9.01
N ILE A 184 -6.39 4.68 -8.94
CA ILE A 184 -7.75 5.16 -9.20
C ILE A 184 -8.15 6.24 -8.20
N LEU A 185 -7.94 6.00 -6.90
CA LEU A 185 -8.29 6.94 -5.84
C LEU A 185 -7.53 8.26 -6.00
N ARG A 186 -6.22 8.22 -6.23
CA ARG A 186 -5.40 9.41 -6.46
C ARG A 186 -5.87 10.22 -7.65
N ASN A 187 -6.20 9.56 -8.76
CA ASN A 187 -6.72 10.24 -9.95
C ASN A 187 -8.08 10.90 -9.68
N SER A 188 -8.97 10.19 -8.97
CA SER A 188 -10.29 10.72 -8.57
C SER A 188 -10.16 11.92 -7.62
N SER A 189 -9.32 11.80 -6.61
CA SER A 189 -9.04 12.85 -5.63
C SER A 189 -8.37 14.05 -6.27
N ALA A 190 -7.41 13.84 -7.19
CA ALA A 190 -6.79 14.91 -7.97
C ALA A 190 -7.82 15.68 -8.82
N LYS A 191 -8.77 14.99 -9.45
CA LYS A 191 -9.86 15.63 -10.20
C LYS A 191 -10.72 16.49 -9.27
N THR A 192 -11.05 15.97 -8.08
CA THR A 192 -11.83 16.72 -7.07
C THR A 192 -11.06 17.95 -6.57
N LEU A 193 -9.76 17.81 -6.31
CA LEU A 193 -8.90 18.93 -5.90
C LEU A 193 -8.79 19.99 -7.00
N LYS A 194 -8.65 19.61 -8.28
CA LYS A 194 -8.66 20.56 -9.39
C LYS A 194 -9.94 21.38 -9.48
N GLN A 195 -11.08 20.76 -9.19
CA GLN A 195 -12.39 21.43 -9.20
C GLN A 195 -12.58 22.37 -8.00
N ASN A 196 -12.03 22.02 -6.84
CA ASN A 196 -12.33 22.71 -5.59
C ASN A 196 -11.21 23.64 -5.11
N CYS A 197 -9.97 23.44 -5.52
CA CYS A 197 -8.80 24.18 -5.03
C CYS A 197 -8.19 25.02 -6.15
N ASP A 198 -7.36 24.39 -6.98
CA ASP A 198 -6.66 24.99 -8.12
C ASP A 198 -6.66 24.01 -9.30
N GLN A 199 -7.26 24.42 -10.41
CA GLN A 199 -7.41 23.61 -11.62
C GLN A 199 -6.07 23.35 -12.33
N ASN A 200 -5.10 24.26 -12.18
CA ASN A 200 -3.81 24.22 -12.88
C ASN A 200 -2.72 23.48 -12.08
N ALA A 201 -3.00 23.14 -10.82
CA ALA A 201 -2.07 22.43 -9.97
C ALA A 201 -1.92 20.95 -10.34
N ASP A 202 -0.67 20.46 -10.29
CA ASP A 202 -0.35 19.04 -10.33
C ASP A 202 -0.22 18.47 -8.92
N TYR A 203 -1.33 17.95 -8.39
CA TYR A 203 -1.38 17.36 -7.06
C TYR A 203 -0.57 16.07 -6.91
N MET A 204 -0.27 15.35 -8.00
CA MET A 204 0.55 14.14 -7.96
C MET A 204 2.02 14.51 -7.80
N ALA A 205 2.50 15.47 -8.59
CA ALA A 205 3.87 15.98 -8.46
C ALA A 205 4.10 16.60 -7.06
N GLN A 206 3.11 17.32 -6.53
CA GLN A 206 3.17 17.86 -5.17
C GLN A 206 3.24 16.76 -4.11
N PHE A 207 2.47 15.69 -4.25
CA PHE A 207 2.53 14.55 -3.33
C PHE A 207 3.90 13.85 -3.35
N PHE A 208 4.46 13.59 -4.53
CA PHE A 208 5.81 13.00 -4.61
C PHE A 208 6.89 13.94 -4.07
N SER A 209 6.75 15.25 -4.29
CA SER A 209 7.63 16.26 -3.67
C SER A 209 7.49 16.26 -2.15
N PHE A 210 6.29 16.07 -1.62
CA PHE A 210 6.04 15.95 -0.19
C PHE A 210 6.77 14.74 0.38
N ILE A 211 6.60 13.54 -0.18
CA ILE A 211 7.27 12.31 0.29
C ILE A 211 8.80 12.47 0.33
N ASN A 212 9.38 13.06 -0.73
CA ASN A 212 10.82 13.27 -0.82
C ASN A 212 11.39 14.23 0.23
N LYS A 213 10.55 15.09 0.83
CA LYS A 213 10.96 16.01 1.91
C LYS A 213 10.83 15.38 3.29
N THR A 214 9.93 14.42 3.44
CA THR A 214 9.68 13.72 4.71
C THR A 214 10.60 12.51 4.92
N THR A 215 11.29 12.07 3.87
CA THR A 215 12.24 10.94 3.88
C THR A 215 13.67 11.45 4.05
#